data_AF-A0A5E3WU71-F1
#
_entry.id   AF-A0A5E3WU71-F1
#
_cell.length_a   1.000
_cell.length_b   1.000
_cell.length_c   1.000
_cell.angle_alpha   90.00
_cell.angle_beta   90.00
_cell.angle_gamma   90.00
#
_symmetry.space_group_name_H-M   'P 1'
#
loop_
_entity.id
_entity.type
_entity.pdbx_description
1 polymer ?
#
loop_
_entity_poly.entity_id
_entity_poly.type
_entity_poly.pdbx_seq_one_letter_code
_entity_poly.pdbx_strand_id
1 'polypeptide(L)'
;MSGYFGQGITANQFVAYLAAIQGANGGGAPTVPPQQTQTVIPDILSQYLRGGARAGAAYTTPAQWAALAQLMPQQAAPAQQQQQQPLAQPLPPVQKSKDPVEEEELEYRNARTEQFDRTLVQLLLAARNLGMTKFAMIGRMGMSYGHSPDWWKNYYLVFADDIDRQMDEAGGARGSARVDSSASASTSSQSTSDSADSIKAGQKRKAPLLSPAPEGLKSSSASGASASRAAPPARKAARRCQERLQDGSDDDYVDSDREDTYGRSRRTYTLSIPSIMPDKSPDSPTKLVACTKGYRFTEEDKEFFVNMILWQLKLDNGVSKKSILNALHEKAPHHSVMSWETFWKHANGQKIQDQARRMLGAASTSIKVSGGD
;
A
#
# COMPACT_ATOMS: atom_id res chain seq x y z
N MET A 1 -37.34 -5.16 16.23
CA MET A 1 -36.39 -4.78 15.17
C MET A 1 -35.08 -5.49 15.46
N SER A 2 -34.94 -6.70 14.94
CA SER A 2 -33.81 -7.60 15.21
C SER A 2 -33.19 -8.04 13.89
N GLY A 3 -31.87 -8.16 13.90
CA GLY A 3 -31.13 -9.07 13.03
C GLY A 3 -30.50 -8.42 11.81
N TYR A 4 -29.17 -8.31 11.79
CA TYR A 4 -28.29 -9.23 11.06
C TYR A 4 -26.86 -9.03 11.59
N PHE A 5 -26.50 -9.81 12.61
CA PHE A 5 -25.11 -9.95 13.02
C PHE A 5 -24.40 -10.84 12.00
N GLY A 6 -23.30 -10.34 11.43
CA GLY A 6 -22.44 -11.11 10.54
C GLY A 6 -21.92 -12.37 11.26
N GLN A 7 -22.02 -13.52 10.59
CA GLN A 7 -21.43 -14.76 11.09
C GLN A 7 -19.92 -14.58 11.17
N GLY A 8 -19.40 -14.39 12.38
CA GLY A 8 -17.97 -14.45 12.66
C GLY A 8 -17.44 -15.84 12.35
N ILE A 9 -16.30 -15.88 11.66
CA ILE A 9 -15.54 -17.12 11.46
C ILE A 9 -15.22 -17.68 12.85
N THR A 10 -15.71 -18.88 13.15
CA THR A 10 -15.48 -19.51 14.45
C THR A 10 -14.01 -19.93 14.58
N ALA A 11 -13.49 -20.01 15.81
CA ALA A 11 -12.11 -20.41 16.06
C ALA A 11 -11.72 -21.74 15.37
N ASN A 12 -12.69 -22.66 15.21
CA ASN A 12 -12.48 -23.93 14.50
C ASN A 12 -12.33 -23.76 12.98
N GLN A 13 -13.02 -22.79 12.36
CA GLN A 13 -12.85 -22.48 10.93
C GLN A 13 -11.48 -21.85 10.64
N PHE A 14 -10.92 -21.10 11.59
CA PHE A 14 -9.58 -20.53 11.46
C PHE A 14 -8.47 -21.59 11.55
N VAL A 15 -8.62 -22.60 12.42
CA VAL A 15 -7.68 -23.74 12.49
C VAL A 15 -7.71 -24.57 11.19
N ALA A 16 -8.90 -24.79 10.61
CA ALA A 16 -9.03 -25.47 9.31
C ALA A 16 -8.39 -24.68 8.16
N TYR A 17 -8.53 -23.35 8.16
CA TYR A 17 -7.89 -22.47 7.17
C TYR A 17 -6.36 -22.50 7.28
N LEU A 18 -5.80 -22.56 8.48
CA LEU A 18 -4.35 -22.69 8.68
C LEU A 18 -3.80 -24.06 8.28
N ALA A 19 -4.55 -25.15 8.49
CA ALA A 19 -4.16 -26.49 8.06
C ALA A 19 -4.13 -26.64 6.53
N ALA A 20 -5.04 -25.97 5.81
CA ALA A 20 -5.10 -26.01 4.34
C ALA A 20 -3.88 -25.36 3.66
N ILE A 21 -3.23 -24.40 4.31
CA ILE A 21 -2.06 -23.69 3.75
C ILE A 21 -0.78 -24.55 3.84
N GLN A 22 -0.73 -25.54 4.73
CA GLN A 22 0.43 -26.42 4.90
C GLN A 22 0.42 -27.66 3.98
N GLY A 23 -0.71 -27.98 3.32
CA GLY A 23 -0.88 -29.23 2.55
C GLY A 23 -0.55 -29.17 1.04
N ALA A 24 -0.25 -28.00 0.47
CA ALA A 24 -0.20 -27.82 -0.99
C ALA A 24 1.18 -28.07 -1.64
N ASN A 25 2.00 -28.97 -1.08
CA ASN A 25 3.31 -29.34 -1.65
C ASN A 25 3.44 -30.86 -1.80
N GLY A 26 2.51 -31.47 -2.53
CA GLY A 26 2.53 -32.88 -2.90
C GLY A 26 2.29 -33.03 -4.40
N GLY A 27 3.37 -33.18 -5.16
CA GLY A 27 3.32 -33.37 -6.61
C GLY A 27 2.70 -34.70 -7.00
N GLY A 28 1.69 -34.64 -7.86
CA GLY A 28 1.12 -35.77 -8.57
C GLY A 28 0.58 -35.29 -9.91
N ALA A 29 1.36 -35.49 -10.97
CA ALA A 29 0.95 -35.19 -12.34
C ALA A 29 0.10 -36.33 -12.90
N PRO A 30 -1.11 -36.07 -13.42
CA PRO A 30 -1.82 -37.03 -14.24
C PRO A 30 -1.43 -36.84 -15.72
N THR A 31 -0.91 -37.91 -16.30
CA THR A 31 -0.65 -38.10 -17.73
C THR A 31 -1.98 -38.20 -18.49
N VAL A 32 -2.16 -37.38 -19.52
CA VAL A 32 -3.31 -37.42 -20.45
C VAL A 32 -2.79 -37.57 -21.90
N PRO A 33 -3.37 -38.46 -22.73
CA PRO A 33 -2.88 -38.77 -24.08
C PRO A 33 -3.30 -37.74 -25.15
N PRO A 34 -2.62 -37.72 -26.32
CA PRO A 34 -2.80 -36.68 -27.33
C PRO A 34 -4.00 -36.97 -28.24
N GLN A 35 -4.90 -36.00 -28.37
CA GLN A 35 -5.81 -35.93 -29.52
C GLN A 35 -5.30 -34.89 -30.52
N GLN A 36 -5.15 -35.34 -31.76
CA GLN A 36 -4.90 -34.53 -32.93
C GLN A 36 -6.19 -33.81 -33.33
N THR A 37 -6.18 -32.48 -33.33
CA THR A 37 -7.15 -31.66 -34.05
C THR A 37 -6.40 -30.74 -35.01
N GLN A 38 -6.58 -31.00 -36.30
CA GLN A 38 -6.22 -30.08 -37.37
C GLN A 38 -7.21 -28.91 -37.33
N THR A 39 -6.70 -27.71 -37.06
CA THR A 39 -7.47 -26.48 -37.21
C THR A 39 -6.80 -25.64 -38.29
N VAL A 40 -7.52 -25.46 -39.40
CA VAL A 40 -7.20 -24.58 -40.51
C VAL A 40 -7.27 -23.13 -40.02
N ILE A 41 -6.14 -22.41 -40.10
CA ILE A 41 -6.05 -20.97 -39.81
C ILE A 41 -6.14 -20.21 -41.13
N PRO A 42 -7.13 -19.33 -41.35
CA PRO A 42 -7.04 -18.36 -42.43
C PRO A 42 -6.10 -17.23 -42.04
N ASP A 43 -5.09 -17.05 -42.89
CA ASP A 43 -4.09 -15.98 -42.91
C ASP A 43 -4.76 -14.62 -43.18
N ILE A 44 -5.00 -13.84 -42.12
CA ILE A 44 -5.41 -12.44 -42.19
C ILE A 44 -4.51 -11.64 -41.24
N LEU A 45 -3.21 -11.51 -41.55
CA LEU A 45 -2.35 -10.52 -40.91
C LEU A 45 -1.03 -10.24 -41.66
N SER A 46 -1.11 -10.04 -42.96
CA SER A 46 0.03 -9.60 -43.77
C SER A 46 -0.33 -8.40 -44.64
N GLN A 47 -0.62 -7.25 -44.02
CA GLN A 47 -0.77 -5.99 -44.77
C GLN A 47 -0.54 -4.68 -44.01
N TYR A 48 0.40 -4.60 -43.05
CA TYR A 48 0.84 -3.29 -42.53
C TYR A 48 2.32 -3.30 -42.13
N LEU A 49 3.22 -3.19 -43.13
CA LEU A 49 4.61 -2.76 -42.96
C LEU A 49 5.23 -2.49 -44.34
N ARG A 50 4.81 -1.39 -44.97
CA ARG A 50 5.51 -0.81 -46.12
C ARG A 50 5.20 0.69 -46.21
N GLY A 51 6.17 1.53 -45.87
CA GLY A 51 6.03 2.98 -45.96
C GLY A 51 7.19 3.69 -45.29
N GLY A 52 8.36 3.64 -45.94
CA GLY A 52 9.55 4.36 -45.52
C GLY A 52 9.50 5.86 -45.81
N ALA A 53 10.20 6.59 -44.94
CA ALA A 53 11.03 7.76 -45.20
C ALA A 53 10.60 8.75 -46.31
N ARG A 54 10.24 9.97 -45.90
CA ARG A 54 10.66 11.18 -46.61
C ARG A 54 10.86 12.35 -45.65
N ALA A 55 11.95 13.05 -45.93
CA ALA A 55 12.56 14.14 -45.20
C ALA A 55 11.77 15.46 -45.32
N GLY A 56 11.99 16.32 -44.32
CA GLY A 56 12.27 17.75 -44.50
C GLY A 56 11.12 18.66 -44.89
N ALA A 57 10.64 19.44 -43.93
CA ALA A 57 10.41 20.87 -44.10
C ALA A 57 10.30 21.53 -42.73
N ALA A 58 11.08 22.58 -42.55
CA ALA A 58 11.09 23.45 -41.39
C ALA A 58 9.80 24.28 -41.33
N TYR A 59 9.21 24.40 -40.13
CA TYR A 59 8.46 25.60 -39.76
C TYR A 59 8.75 25.92 -38.29
N THR A 60 9.58 26.93 -38.12
CA THR A 60 9.73 27.73 -36.90
C THR A 60 8.57 28.74 -36.86
N THR A 61 7.72 28.68 -35.85
CA THR A 61 6.80 29.77 -35.50
C THR A 61 7.04 30.19 -34.05
N PRO A 62 7.41 31.46 -33.79
CA PRO A 62 7.63 31.95 -32.44
C PRO A 62 6.35 32.49 -31.79
N ALA A 63 6.26 32.23 -30.49
CA ALA A 63 5.65 33.02 -29.41
C ALA A 63 4.67 34.15 -29.78
N GLN A 64 3.37 33.94 -29.49
CA GLN A 64 2.37 35.00 -29.30
C GLN A 64 1.31 34.56 -28.27
N TRP A 65 1.63 34.64 -26.96
CA TRP A 65 0.63 34.56 -25.88
C TRP A 65 0.83 35.61 -24.79
N ALA A 66 1.60 36.67 -25.08
CA ALA A 66 1.79 37.80 -24.19
C ALA A 66 0.99 39.01 -24.69
N ALA A 67 -0.34 38.98 -24.54
CA ALA A 67 -1.20 40.17 -24.58
C ALA A 67 -2.66 39.79 -24.29
N LEU A 68 -3.06 39.68 -23.02
CA LEU A 68 -4.45 39.94 -22.61
C LEU A 68 -4.58 40.15 -21.09
N ALA A 69 -3.84 41.13 -20.56
CA ALA A 69 -4.04 41.63 -19.20
C ALA A 69 -4.27 43.13 -19.27
N GLN A 70 -5.47 43.56 -19.65
CA GLN A 70 -5.91 44.94 -19.50
C GLN A 70 -7.43 45.02 -19.50
N LEU A 71 -7.95 45.83 -18.57
CA LEU A 71 -9.35 46.25 -18.35
C LEU A 71 -10.17 45.39 -17.36
N MET A 72 -9.86 45.51 -16.07
CA MET A 72 -10.90 45.59 -15.04
C MET A 72 -10.92 47.00 -14.45
N PRO A 73 -12.07 47.70 -14.44
CA PRO A 73 -12.21 48.97 -13.76
C PRO A 73 -12.22 48.78 -12.25
N GLN A 74 -11.32 49.50 -11.58
CA GLN A 74 -11.22 49.63 -10.13
C GLN A 74 -12.46 50.42 -9.64
N GLN A 75 -13.43 49.73 -9.05
CA GLN A 75 -14.56 50.36 -8.38
C GLN A 75 -14.08 50.92 -7.03
N ALA A 76 -14.03 52.24 -6.93
CA ALA A 76 -13.84 52.96 -5.69
C ALA A 76 -15.08 52.77 -4.79
N ALA A 77 -14.88 52.20 -3.60
CA ALA A 77 -15.88 52.16 -2.55
C ALA A 77 -15.88 53.52 -1.81
N PRO A 78 -17.04 54.17 -1.61
CA PRO A 78 -17.12 55.37 -0.80
C PRO A 78 -16.98 55.02 0.69
N ALA A 79 -16.07 55.75 1.34
CA ALA A 79 -16.02 55.85 2.78
C ALA A 79 -17.32 56.47 3.31
N GLN A 80 -18.08 55.73 4.11
CA GLN A 80 -18.96 56.31 5.10
C GLN A 80 -18.54 55.85 6.49
N GLN A 81 -18.05 56.84 7.24
CA GLN A 81 -17.95 56.83 8.68
C GLN A 81 -19.36 56.73 9.28
N GLN A 82 -19.63 55.68 10.04
CA GLN A 82 -20.49 55.78 11.21
C GLN A 82 -19.83 55.03 12.36
N GLN A 83 -19.26 55.82 13.29
CA GLN A 83 -18.96 55.40 14.65
C GLN A 83 -20.26 54.98 15.33
N GLN A 84 -20.47 53.69 15.49
CA GLN A 84 -21.27 53.16 16.59
C GLN A 84 -20.32 52.34 17.45
N GLN A 85 -20.16 52.75 18.71
CA GLN A 85 -19.42 51.98 19.70
C GLN A 85 -20.13 50.63 19.89
N PRO A 86 -19.46 49.49 19.62
CA PRO A 86 -20.01 48.22 20.02
C PRO A 86 -19.97 48.14 21.54
N LEU A 87 -21.15 48.01 22.14
CA LEU A 87 -21.31 47.48 23.50
C LEU A 87 -20.44 46.23 23.60
N ALA A 88 -19.57 46.18 24.62
CA ALA A 88 -18.67 45.06 24.86
C ALA A 88 -19.45 43.73 24.87
N GLN A 89 -19.42 43.02 23.74
CA GLN A 89 -19.81 41.62 23.74
C GLN A 89 -18.79 40.87 24.58
N PRO A 90 -19.22 40.05 25.55
CA PRO A 90 -18.31 39.21 26.31
C PRO A 90 -17.52 38.36 25.32
N LEU A 91 -16.18 38.46 25.38
CA LEU A 91 -15.29 37.63 24.58
C LEU A 91 -15.76 36.18 24.70
N PRO A 92 -15.99 35.47 23.57
CA PRO A 92 -16.26 34.05 23.64
C PRO A 92 -15.11 33.39 24.42
N PRO A 93 -15.42 32.46 25.34
CA PRO A 93 -14.39 31.83 26.15
C PRO A 93 -13.31 31.30 25.21
N VAL A 94 -12.06 31.72 25.46
CA VAL A 94 -10.88 31.25 24.73
C VAL A 94 -10.92 29.74 24.74
N GLN A 95 -11.33 29.16 23.62
CA GLN A 95 -11.28 27.73 23.40
C GLN A 95 -9.79 27.40 23.39
N LYS A 96 -9.29 26.86 24.50
CA LYS A 96 -7.97 26.23 24.53
C LYS A 96 -7.94 25.27 23.35
N SER A 97 -7.11 25.56 22.37
CA SER A 97 -6.86 24.66 21.25
C SER A 97 -6.47 23.32 21.84
N LYS A 98 -7.37 22.35 21.71
CA LYS A 98 -7.11 20.99 22.15
C LYS A 98 -5.92 20.48 21.34
N ASP A 99 -4.92 19.90 22.00
CA ASP A 99 -3.77 19.40 21.29
C ASP A 99 -4.24 18.34 20.28
N PRO A 100 -3.84 18.43 19.00
CA PRO A 100 -4.33 17.53 17.95
C PRO A 100 -4.04 16.06 18.26
N VAL A 101 -2.99 15.79 19.04
CA VAL A 101 -2.63 14.44 19.51
C VAL A 101 -3.67 13.89 20.49
N GLU A 102 -4.23 14.72 21.37
CA GLU A 102 -5.23 14.30 22.34
C GLU A 102 -6.57 13.97 21.66
N GLU A 103 -6.89 14.67 20.57
CA GLU A 103 -8.09 14.39 19.78
C GLU A 103 -8.00 13.04 19.06
N GLU A 104 -6.82 12.71 18.48
CA GLU A 104 -6.58 11.41 17.86
C GLU A 104 -6.63 10.27 18.91
N GLU A 105 -6.04 10.46 20.09
CA GLU A 105 -6.12 9.48 21.18
C GLU A 105 -7.56 9.25 21.65
N LEU A 106 -8.37 10.31 21.70
CA LEU A 106 -9.77 10.23 22.11
C LEU A 106 -10.60 9.37 21.15
N GLU A 107 -10.28 9.36 19.85
CA GLU A 107 -10.92 8.49 18.87
C GLU A 107 -10.75 7.01 19.26
N TYR A 108 -9.52 6.60 19.61
CA TYR A 108 -9.24 5.22 20.02
C TYR A 108 -9.85 4.87 21.38
N ARG A 109 -9.86 5.81 22.33
CA ARG A 109 -10.55 5.64 23.62
C ARG A 109 -12.04 5.45 23.46
N ASN A 110 -12.67 6.19 22.56
CA ASN A 110 -14.10 6.06 22.27
C ASN A 110 -14.41 4.79 21.47
N ALA A 111 -13.49 4.34 20.62
CA ALA A 111 -13.63 3.10 19.87
C ALA A 111 -13.27 1.84 20.68
N ARG A 112 -12.81 1.98 21.92
CA ARG A 112 -12.41 0.84 22.76
C ARG A 112 -13.60 -0.06 23.02
N THR A 113 -13.46 -1.32 22.61
CA THR A 113 -14.44 -2.36 22.91
C THR A 113 -13.72 -3.61 23.42
N GLU A 114 -14.35 -4.33 24.34
CA GLU A 114 -13.79 -5.58 24.86
C GLU A 114 -13.58 -6.62 23.73
N GLN A 115 -14.38 -6.54 22.66
CA GLN A 115 -14.24 -7.38 21.49
C GLN A 115 -12.93 -7.12 20.74
N PHE A 116 -12.53 -5.85 20.58
CA PHE A 116 -11.26 -5.50 19.94
C PHE A 116 -10.07 -5.96 20.78
N ASP A 117 -10.12 -5.74 22.09
CA ASP A 117 -9.08 -6.19 23.03
C ASP A 117 -8.91 -7.71 22.95
N ARG A 118 -10.01 -8.47 23.08
CA ARG A 118 -9.99 -9.95 22.98
C ARG A 118 -9.47 -10.44 21.63
N THR A 119 -9.90 -9.81 20.54
CA THR A 119 -9.47 -10.18 19.17
C THR A 119 -7.97 -9.97 19.01
N LEU A 120 -7.47 -8.82 19.45
CA LEU A 120 -6.05 -8.47 19.36
C LEU A 120 -5.21 -9.39 20.24
N VAL A 121 -5.62 -9.66 21.48
CA VAL A 121 -4.94 -10.61 22.39
C VAL A 121 -4.87 -12.01 21.78
N GLN A 122 -5.97 -12.54 21.25
CA GLN A 122 -6.00 -13.86 20.61
C GLN A 122 -5.02 -13.96 19.43
N LEU A 123 -4.99 -12.92 18.60
CA LEU A 123 -4.12 -12.87 17.41
C LEU A 123 -2.65 -12.72 17.79
N LEU A 124 -2.33 -11.91 18.80
CA LEU A 124 -0.97 -11.76 19.31
C LEU A 124 -0.46 -13.05 20.00
N LEU A 125 -1.33 -13.77 20.71
CA LEU A 125 -0.99 -15.10 21.26
C LEU A 125 -0.75 -16.13 20.14
N ALA A 126 -1.58 -16.13 19.10
CA ALA A 126 -1.36 -16.99 17.93
C ALA A 126 -0.04 -16.65 17.23
N ALA A 127 0.28 -15.37 17.06
CA ALA A 127 1.55 -14.91 16.50
C ALA A 127 2.76 -15.36 17.33
N ARG A 128 2.66 -15.26 18.66
CA ARG A 128 3.69 -15.75 19.59
C ARG A 128 3.96 -17.25 19.39
N ASN A 129 2.91 -18.05 19.27
CA ASN A 129 3.04 -19.50 19.01
C ASN A 129 3.65 -19.81 17.64
N LEU A 130 3.48 -18.92 16.66
CA LEU A 130 4.04 -19.03 15.32
C LEU A 130 5.45 -18.41 15.19
N GLY A 131 6.02 -17.86 16.28
CA GLY A 131 7.30 -17.16 16.24
C GLY A 131 7.27 -15.85 15.43
N MET A 132 6.08 -15.28 15.21
CA MET A 132 5.92 -13.99 14.55
C MET A 132 5.99 -12.85 15.55
N THR A 133 6.52 -11.70 15.12
CA THR A 133 6.52 -10.48 15.95
C THR A 133 5.13 -9.85 16.03
N LYS A 134 4.84 -9.14 17.12
CA LYS A 134 3.57 -8.39 17.29
C LYS A 134 3.29 -7.47 16.09
N PHE A 135 4.33 -6.77 15.63
CA PHE A 135 4.27 -5.88 14.46
C PHE A 135 3.84 -6.61 13.17
N ALA A 136 4.44 -7.77 12.87
CA ALA A 136 4.08 -8.55 11.69
C ALA A 136 2.62 -9.02 11.73
N MET A 137 2.13 -9.37 12.92
CA MET A 137 0.74 -9.79 13.11
C MET A 137 -0.24 -8.62 12.92
N ILE A 138 0.01 -7.48 13.56
CA ILE A 138 -0.82 -6.27 13.42
C ILE A 138 -0.88 -5.82 11.96
N GLY A 139 0.25 -5.89 11.24
CA GLY A 139 0.29 -5.60 9.80
C GLY A 139 -0.62 -6.51 8.95
N ARG A 140 -0.83 -7.77 9.38
CA ARG A 140 -1.76 -8.70 8.73
C ARG A 140 -3.22 -8.51 9.14
N MET A 141 -3.49 -7.97 10.32
CA MET A 141 -4.86 -7.80 10.84
C MET A 141 -5.69 -6.82 10.03
N GLY A 142 -5.07 -5.79 9.48
CA GLY A 142 -5.80 -4.68 8.85
C GLY A 142 -6.56 -5.01 7.56
N MET A 143 -6.50 -6.25 7.07
CA MET A 143 -7.35 -6.70 5.96
C MET A 143 -8.57 -7.50 6.40
N SER A 144 -8.57 -8.08 7.61
CA SER A 144 -9.57 -9.06 8.03
C SER A 144 -10.62 -8.50 8.99
N TYR A 145 -10.33 -7.40 9.69
CA TYR A 145 -11.14 -6.92 10.82
C TYR A 145 -11.67 -5.49 10.63
N GLY A 146 -11.92 -5.07 9.39
CA GLY A 146 -12.63 -3.82 9.08
C GLY A 146 -11.88 -2.52 9.33
N HIS A 147 -10.76 -2.54 10.05
CA HIS A 147 -9.90 -1.39 10.30
C HIS A 147 -8.57 -1.51 9.57
N SER A 148 -7.95 -0.38 9.23
CA SER A 148 -6.65 -0.36 8.57
C SER A 148 -5.54 -0.90 9.48
N PRO A 149 -4.40 -1.37 8.93
CA PRO A 149 -3.27 -1.81 9.74
C PRO A 149 -2.74 -0.71 10.68
N ASP A 150 -2.76 0.55 10.23
CA ASP A 150 -2.28 1.69 11.03
C ASP A 150 -3.24 2.01 12.17
N TRP A 151 -4.55 1.87 11.95
CA TRP A 151 -5.54 1.97 13.02
C TRP A 151 -5.28 0.95 14.14
N TRP A 152 -5.01 -0.32 13.78
CA TRP A 152 -4.67 -1.35 14.78
C TRP A 152 -3.36 -1.09 15.50
N LYS A 153 -2.37 -0.47 14.83
CA LYS A 153 -1.12 -0.05 15.49
C LYS A 153 -1.39 1.03 16.52
N ASN A 154 -2.10 2.08 16.14
CA ASN A 154 -2.41 3.18 17.05
C ASN A 154 -3.28 2.68 18.22
N TYR A 155 -4.29 1.85 17.95
CA TYR A 155 -5.07 1.17 18.97
C TYR A 155 -4.19 0.36 19.94
N TYR A 156 -3.27 -0.46 19.43
CA TYR A 156 -2.34 -1.21 20.27
C TYR A 156 -1.42 -0.29 21.08
N LEU A 157 -0.93 0.81 20.52
CA LEU A 157 -0.05 1.75 21.23
C LEU A 157 -0.79 2.46 22.38
N VAL A 158 -2.03 2.88 22.16
CA VAL A 158 -2.85 3.53 23.21
C VAL A 158 -3.17 2.57 24.35
N PHE A 159 -3.36 1.27 24.07
CA PHE A 159 -3.75 0.27 25.06
C PHE A 159 -2.68 -0.81 25.31
N ALA A 160 -1.41 -0.50 25.05
CA ALA A 160 -0.33 -1.50 25.04
C ALA A 160 -0.22 -2.24 26.37
N ASP A 161 -0.26 -1.50 27.48
CA ASP A 161 -0.14 -2.06 28.83
C ASP A 161 -1.29 -3.01 29.18
N ASP A 162 -2.53 -2.62 28.85
CA ASP A 162 -3.73 -3.43 29.11
C ASP A 162 -3.77 -4.70 28.26
N ILE A 163 -3.36 -4.60 26.99
CA ILE A 163 -3.32 -5.73 26.06
C ILE A 163 -2.21 -6.69 26.46
N ASP A 164 -1.03 -6.19 26.81
CA ASP A 164 0.10 -7.01 27.23
C ASP A 164 -0.19 -7.72 28.56
N ARG A 165 -0.83 -7.05 29.52
CA ARG A 165 -1.33 -7.67 30.76
C ARG A 165 -2.28 -8.83 30.46
N GLN A 166 -3.27 -8.63 29.57
CA GLN A 166 -4.20 -9.68 29.17
C GLN A 166 -3.50 -10.86 28.47
N MET A 167 -2.46 -10.59 27.68
CA MET A 167 -1.65 -11.66 27.06
C MET A 167 -0.90 -12.49 28.09
N ASP A 168 -0.36 -11.88 29.14
CA ASP A 168 0.36 -12.57 30.21
C ASP A 168 -0.60 -13.40 31.08
N GLU A 169 -1.79 -12.87 31.40
CA GLU A 169 -2.84 -13.59 32.11
C GLU A 169 -3.31 -14.82 31.30
N ALA A 170 -3.55 -14.65 29.99
CA ALA A 170 -3.99 -15.73 29.10
C ALA A 170 -2.89 -16.77 28.83
N GLY A 171 -1.62 -16.36 28.81
CA GLY A 171 -0.47 -17.25 28.63
C GLY A 171 -0.08 -18.00 29.91
N GLY A 172 -0.17 -17.35 31.07
CA GLY A 172 0.23 -17.88 32.38
C GLY A 172 -0.70 -18.95 32.94
N ALA A 173 -1.98 -18.91 32.57
CA ALA A 173 -2.98 -19.88 33.04
C ALA A 173 -2.68 -21.34 32.65
N ARG A 174 -1.81 -21.59 31.67
CA ARG A 174 -1.41 -22.96 31.27
C ARG A 174 -0.21 -23.52 32.04
N GLY A 175 0.56 -22.69 32.75
CA GLY A 175 1.78 -23.11 33.46
C GLY A 175 1.62 -23.35 34.96
N SER A 176 0.59 -22.77 35.58
CA SER A 176 0.45 -22.71 37.05
C SER A 176 -0.70 -23.57 37.58
N ALA A 177 -0.84 -24.81 37.09
CA ALA A 177 -1.87 -25.75 37.57
C ALA A 177 -1.30 -27.14 37.98
N ARG A 178 0.02 -27.27 38.18
CA ARG A 178 0.62 -28.56 38.58
C ARG A 178 1.80 -28.41 39.55
N VAL A 179 1.57 -27.81 40.72
CA VAL A 179 2.27 -28.23 41.96
C VAL A 179 1.38 -27.93 43.17
N ASP A 180 0.24 -28.60 43.28
CA ASP A 180 -0.36 -28.87 44.59
C ASP A 180 -0.51 -30.38 44.72
N SER A 181 0.64 -31.02 44.89
CA SER A 181 0.73 -32.30 45.59
C SER A 181 1.16 -32.00 47.02
N SER A 182 0.15 -31.86 47.89
CA SER A 182 0.10 -32.48 49.21
C SER A 182 1.45 -32.75 49.90
N ALA A 183 1.85 -31.88 50.84
CA ALA A 183 2.60 -32.32 52.00
C ALA A 183 2.38 -31.38 53.19
N SER A 184 1.86 -32.00 54.25
CA SER A 184 1.51 -31.50 55.56
C SER A 184 2.62 -30.75 56.31
N ALA A 185 2.19 -29.75 57.08
CA ALA A 185 2.60 -29.41 58.45
C ALA A 185 4.01 -29.80 58.94
N SER A 186 4.84 -28.80 59.26
CA SER A 186 5.51 -28.58 60.58
C SER A 186 6.51 -27.41 60.45
N THR A 187 6.34 -26.33 61.22
CA THR A 187 7.03 -26.05 62.51
C THR A 187 8.37 -25.31 62.35
N SER A 188 8.32 -24.01 62.68
CA SER A 188 9.33 -23.22 63.40
C SER A 188 10.66 -22.79 62.74
N SER A 189 10.99 -21.54 63.08
CA SER A 189 12.33 -21.04 63.43
C SER A 189 13.23 -20.45 62.33
N GLN A 190 13.31 -19.11 62.36
CA GLN A 190 14.51 -18.33 62.70
C GLN A 190 15.77 -18.39 61.82
N SER A 191 16.26 -17.18 61.53
CA SER A 191 17.69 -16.76 61.51
C SER A 191 18.41 -16.62 60.17
N THR A 192 18.66 -15.33 59.85
CA THR A 192 19.95 -14.67 59.54
C THR A 192 20.90 -15.16 58.45
N SER A 193 21.50 -14.13 57.84
CA SER A 193 22.90 -13.96 57.39
C SER A 193 23.27 -14.34 55.97
N ASP A 194 23.65 -13.28 55.24
CA ASP A 194 24.89 -13.12 54.46
C ASP A 194 25.66 -14.40 54.10
N SER A 195 25.93 -14.56 52.80
CA SER A 195 27.30 -14.70 52.32
C SER A 195 27.40 -14.49 50.82
N ALA A 196 28.46 -13.76 50.47
CA ALA A 196 28.97 -13.51 49.15
C ALA A 196 29.61 -14.78 48.51
N ASP A 197 30.01 -14.57 47.25
CA ASP A 197 30.99 -15.33 46.47
C ASP A 197 30.60 -16.69 45.86
N SER A 198 30.49 -16.72 44.52
CA SER A 198 31.22 -17.72 43.71
C SER A 198 31.23 -17.44 42.20
N ILE A 199 32.32 -16.81 41.75
CA ILE A 199 33.29 -17.31 40.76
C ILE A 199 32.79 -18.23 39.60
N LYS A 200 32.93 -17.67 38.39
CA LYS A 200 33.39 -18.24 37.09
C LYS A 200 32.77 -19.52 36.50
N ALA A 201 32.21 -19.35 35.30
CA ALA A 201 32.58 -20.09 34.08
C ALA A 201 32.11 -19.25 32.86
N GLY A 202 32.89 -18.88 31.86
CA GLY A 202 33.99 -19.61 31.24
C GLY A 202 33.57 -20.32 29.95
N GLN A 203 32.62 -19.81 29.16
CA GLN A 203 32.26 -20.43 27.86
C GLN A 203 33.07 -19.83 26.70
N LYS A 204 34.09 -20.59 26.31
CA LYS A 204 34.87 -20.43 25.09
C LYS A 204 34.08 -20.90 23.86
N ARG A 205 34.13 -20.06 22.81
CA ARG A 205 34.36 -20.37 21.38
C ARG A 205 33.46 -21.42 20.70
N LYS A 206 32.75 -21.01 19.65
CA LYS A 206 32.78 -21.68 18.33
C LYS A 206 32.63 -20.64 17.21
N ALA A 207 33.68 -20.50 16.40
CA ALA A 207 33.67 -19.77 15.13
C ALA A 207 33.13 -20.70 14.03
N PRO A 208 32.33 -20.21 13.06
CA PRO A 208 31.96 -20.98 11.87
C PRO A 208 33.10 -20.99 10.85
N LEU A 209 33.48 -22.19 10.41
CA LEU A 209 34.46 -22.46 9.37
C LEU A 209 33.90 -22.12 7.99
N LEU A 210 34.71 -21.41 7.22
CA LEU A 210 34.60 -21.18 5.78
C LEU A 210 34.63 -22.51 5.02
N SER A 211 33.74 -22.66 4.04
CA SER A 211 33.84 -23.72 3.03
C SER A 211 34.14 -23.10 1.65
N PRO A 212 34.96 -23.78 0.82
CA PRO A 212 35.59 -23.21 -0.36
C PRO A 212 34.77 -23.36 -1.65
N ALA A 213 35.06 -22.46 -2.59
CA ALA A 213 34.61 -22.48 -3.98
C ALA A 213 35.25 -23.63 -4.78
N PRO A 214 34.55 -24.17 -5.79
CA PRO A 214 35.19 -24.93 -6.87
C PRO A 214 35.39 -24.05 -8.12
N GLU A 215 36.66 -23.94 -8.53
CA GLU A 215 37.07 -23.47 -9.85
C GLU A 215 36.87 -24.56 -10.91
N GLY A 216 36.40 -24.12 -12.08
CA GLY A 216 37.03 -24.42 -13.36
C GLY A 216 36.63 -25.70 -14.09
N LEU A 217 35.97 -25.55 -15.24
CA LEU A 217 36.35 -26.30 -16.45
C LEU A 217 36.17 -25.45 -17.71
N LYS A 218 37.23 -25.45 -18.49
CA LYS A 218 37.42 -24.87 -19.83
C LYS A 218 36.71 -25.75 -20.87
N SER A 219 36.12 -25.14 -21.89
CA SER A 219 36.08 -25.74 -23.23
C SER A 219 36.23 -24.66 -24.30
N SER A 220 36.99 -25.02 -25.31
CA SER A 220 37.65 -24.20 -26.32
C SER A 220 37.00 -24.38 -27.69
N SER A 221 37.22 -23.38 -28.56
CA SER A 221 37.39 -23.50 -30.02
C SER A 221 36.14 -23.87 -30.86
N ALA A 222 35.85 -23.33 -32.05
CA ALA A 222 36.55 -22.45 -32.99
C ALA A 222 35.50 -21.79 -33.92
N SER A 223 35.71 -20.54 -34.35
CA SER A 223 36.06 -20.12 -35.74
C SER A 223 34.89 -19.70 -36.64
N GLY A 224 34.98 -18.49 -37.19
CA GLY A 224 34.24 -18.08 -38.40
C GLY A 224 34.10 -16.57 -38.65
N ALA A 225 35.12 -15.96 -39.29
CA ALA A 225 35.16 -14.77 -40.16
C ALA A 225 34.29 -13.51 -39.80
N SER A 226 34.88 -12.36 -39.45
CA SER A 226 35.63 -11.40 -40.28
C SER A 226 34.77 -10.59 -41.28
N ALA A 227 34.35 -9.39 -40.87
CA ALA A 227 34.15 -8.24 -41.76
C ALA A 227 34.31 -6.94 -40.97
N SER A 228 35.20 -6.11 -41.46
CA SER A 228 35.71 -4.87 -40.90
C SER A 228 34.89 -3.67 -41.36
N ARG A 229 34.68 -2.69 -40.47
CA ARG A 229 35.00 -1.25 -40.62
C ARG A 229 34.06 -0.30 -39.86
N ALA A 230 34.69 0.79 -39.42
CA ALA A 230 34.16 2.09 -38.99
C ALA A 230 33.68 2.21 -37.53
N ALA A 231 34.63 2.59 -36.68
CA ALA A 231 34.40 3.15 -35.35
C ALA A 231 33.85 4.58 -35.42
N PRO A 232 32.86 4.97 -34.59
CA PRO A 232 32.57 6.36 -34.31
C PRO A 232 33.49 6.91 -33.20
N PRO A 233 33.87 8.21 -33.22
CA PRO A 233 34.83 8.78 -32.30
C PRO A 233 34.26 8.95 -30.89
N ALA A 234 35.11 8.63 -29.92
CA ALA A 234 34.90 8.85 -28.49
C ALA A 234 34.49 10.30 -28.19
N ARG A 235 33.27 10.48 -27.66
CA ARG A 235 32.89 11.72 -26.99
C ARG A 235 33.28 11.66 -25.53
N LYS A 236 34.28 12.50 -25.24
CA LYS A 236 34.90 12.79 -23.96
C LYS A 236 33.87 13.01 -22.85
N ALA A 237 34.10 12.31 -21.74
CA ALA A 237 33.67 12.71 -20.42
C ALA A 237 34.42 14.00 -20.01
N ALA A 238 33.69 15.07 -19.76
CA ALA A 238 34.12 16.41 -19.32
C ALA A 238 32.80 17.20 -19.13
N ARG A 239 32.42 17.87 -18.04
CA ARG A 239 33.05 18.42 -16.82
C ARG A 239 31.91 18.52 -15.79
N ARG A 240 31.98 17.92 -14.60
CA ARG A 240 32.38 18.58 -13.34
C ARG A 240 32.64 20.09 -13.44
N CYS A 241 31.61 20.89 -13.17
CA CYS A 241 31.75 22.28 -12.70
C CYS A 241 31.18 22.33 -11.28
N GLN A 242 32.08 22.22 -10.30
CA GLN A 242 32.03 23.10 -9.14
C GLN A 242 32.35 24.51 -9.65
N GLU A 243 31.64 25.52 -9.15
CA GLU A 243 32.19 26.76 -8.58
C GLU A 243 31.09 27.83 -8.52
N ARG A 244 30.49 27.98 -7.34
CA ARG A 244 30.04 29.29 -6.88
C ARG A 244 30.21 29.34 -5.37
N LEU A 245 31.41 29.76 -4.97
CA LEU A 245 31.63 30.39 -3.68
C LEU A 245 30.96 31.77 -3.75
N GLN A 246 29.99 31.97 -2.88
CA GLN A 246 29.54 33.27 -2.35
C GLN A 246 28.70 32.88 -1.12
N ASP A 247 29.28 32.95 0.08
CA ASP A 247 29.48 34.17 0.89
C ASP A 247 28.35 34.27 1.93
N GLY A 248 28.71 34.74 3.10
CA GLY A 248 28.16 34.34 4.40
C GLY A 248 26.69 34.64 4.67
N SER A 249 26.08 33.74 5.43
CA SER A 249 25.06 34.06 6.42
C SER A 249 24.98 32.87 7.38
N ASP A 250 25.58 33.07 8.56
CA ASP A 250 25.23 32.37 9.78
C ASP A 250 23.78 32.75 10.11
N ASP A 251 22.82 32.01 9.57
CA ASP A 251 21.44 32.04 10.04
C ASP A 251 21.05 30.62 10.46
N ASP A 252 20.78 30.52 11.77
CA ASP A 252 20.36 29.38 12.57
C ASP A 252 18.95 28.92 12.14
N TYR A 253 18.82 28.49 10.89
CA TYR A 253 17.56 28.00 10.34
C TYR A 253 17.39 26.54 10.75
N VAL A 254 16.66 26.35 11.84
CA VAL A 254 16.08 25.07 12.27
C VAL A 254 15.45 24.32 11.09
N ASP A 255 16.21 23.36 10.55
CA ASP A 255 15.81 22.38 9.53
C ASP A 255 14.85 21.35 10.15
N SER A 256 13.60 21.79 10.39
CA SER A 256 12.52 20.96 10.94
C SER A 256 11.76 20.15 9.87
N ASP A 257 12.23 20.10 8.62
CA ASP A 257 11.57 19.39 7.51
C ASP A 257 12.39 18.21 6.96
N ARG A 258 13.28 17.63 7.77
CA ARG A 258 14.12 16.49 7.37
C ARG A 258 13.53 15.12 7.73
N GLU A 259 12.21 14.98 7.70
CA GLU A 259 11.51 13.71 7.96
C GLU A 259 11.28 12.84 6.71
N ASP A 260 11.83 13.20 5.54
CA ASP A 260 11.46 12.55 4.26
C ASP A 260 12.44 11.50 3.70
N THR A 261 13.50 11.13 4.44
CA THR A 261 14.62 10.37 3.83
C THR A 261 14.68 8.86 4.16
N TYR A 262 13.96 8.34 5.15
CA TYR A 262 14.11 6.92 5.57
C TYR A 262 12.83 6.08 5.54
N GLY A 263 11.86 6.48 4.73
CA GLY A 263 10.75 5.62 4.38
C GLY A 263 10.16 6.06 3.07
N ARG A 264 10.66 5.54 1.94
CA ARG A 264 9.82 5.40 0.74
C ARG A 264 8.71 4.38 1.05
N SER A 265 7.84 4.72 2.00
CA SER A 265 6.57 4.09 2.22
C SER A 265 5.91 4.12 0.85
N ARG A 266 5.79 2.94 0.24
CA ARG A 266 5.13 2.78 -1.05
C ARG A 266 3.83 3.53 -0.91
N ARG A 267 3.65 4.61 -1.67
CA ARG A 267 2.39 5.36 -1.69
C ARG A 267 1.31 4.36 -2.08
N THR A 268 0.58 3.85 -1.10
CA THR A 268 -0.56 2.99 -1.28
C THR A 268 -1.74 3.92 -1.43
N TYR A 269 -2.41 3.85 -2.58
CA TYR A 269 -3.63 4.60 -2.79
C TYR A 269 -4.79 3.78 -2.23
N THR A 270 -5.47 4.31 -1.21
CA THR A 270 -6.75 3.81 -0.73
C THR A 270 -7.82 4.31 -1.70
N LEU A 271 -8.20 3.46 -2.65
CA LEU A 271 -9.28 3.75 -3.61
C LEU A 271 -10.59 3.14 -3.11
N SER A 272 -11.65 3.94 -3.09
CA SER A 272 -13.00 3.46 -2.81
C SER A 272 -13.54 2.74 -4.05
N ILE A 273 -14.00 1.50 -3.90
CA ILE A 273 -14.66 0.75 -4.98
C ILE A 273 -16.17 0.91 -4.79
N PRO A 274 -16.89 1.55 -5.73
CA PRO A 274 -18.35 1.65 -5.67
C PRO A 274 -19.01 0.28 -5.55
N SER A 275 -20.06 0.18 -4.74
CA SER A 275 -20.86 -1.05 -4.59
C SER A 275 -21.71 -1.37 -5.83
N ILE A 276 -21.86 -0.42 -6.75
CA ILE A 276 -22.70 -0.51 -7.95
C ILE A 276 -21.83 -0.24 -9.18
N MET A 277 -22.05 -1.01 -10.24
CA MET A 277 -21.39 -0.80 -11.53
C MET A 277 -21.85 0.53 -12.17
N PRO A 278 -20.95 1.33 -12.75
CA PRO A 278 -21.34 2.57 -13.42
C PRO A 278 -22.22 2.26 -14.65
N ASP A 279 -23.24 3.09 -14.85
CA ASP A 279 -24.16 2.95 -15.99
C ASP A 279 -23.66 3.59 -17.26
N LYS A 280 -22.78 4.57 -17.14
CA LYS A 280 -22.24 5.37 -18.24
C LYS A 280 -20.71 5.32 -18.22
N SER A 281 -20.10 5.63 -19.36
CA SER A 281 -18.65 5.86 -19.42
C SER A 281 -18.29 6.97 -18.44
N PRO A 282 -17.21 6.83 -17.66
CA PRO A 282 -16.77 7.91 -16.78
C PRO A 282 -16.33 9.13 -17.59
N ASP A 283 -16.56 10.31 -17.02
CA ASP A 283 -16.14 11.59 -17.60
C ASP A 283 -14.63 11.79 -17.46
N SER A 284 -14.00 12.43 -18.46
CA SER A 284 -12.56 12.70 -18.42
C SER A 284 -12.19 13.62 -17.25
N PRO A 285 -11.14 13.31 -16.46
CA PRO A 285 -10.71 14.14 -15.35
C PRO A 285 -10.20 15.49 -15.87
N THR A 286 -10.67 16.57 -15.27
CA THR A 286 -10.40 17.94 -15.77
C THR A 286 -9.40 18.66 -14.89
N LYS A 287 -9.33 18.30 -13.60
CA LYS A 287 -8.40 18.92 -12.65
C LYS A 287 -6.99 18.41 -12.85
N LEU A 288 -6.11 19.33 -13.26
CA LEU A 288 -4.69 19.09 -13.45
C LEU A 288 -3.89 19.72 -12.30
N VAL A 289 -3.04 18.92 -11.65
CA VAL A 289 -2.11 19.41 -10.63
C VAL A 289 -0.69 19.21 -11.14
N ALA A 290 -0.03 20.31 -11.51
CA ALA A 290 1.34 20.28 -11.98
C ALA A 290 2.30 19.84 -10.86
N CYS A 291 3.33 19.09 -11.22
CA CYS A 291 4.43 18.69 -10.35
C CYS A 291 5.76 19.05 -11.03
N THR A 292 6.88 18.98 -10.32
CA THR A 292 8.23 19.26 -10.86
C THR A 292 8.51 18.48 -12.15
N LYS A 293 7.92 17.30 -12.30
CA LYS A 293 8.01 16.47 -13.51
C LYS A 293 6.65 15.90 -13.89
N GLY A 294 5.90 16.65 -14.70
CA GLY A 294 4.60 16.24 -15.24
C GLY A 294 3.43 16.57 -14.31
N TYR A 295 2.40 15.72 -14.30
CA TYR A 295 1.17 15.92 -13.54
C TYR A 295 1.03 14.88 -12.42
N ARG A 296 0.53 15.30 -11.26
CA ARG A 296 0.20 14.41 -10.15
C ARG A 296 -1.21 13.84 -10.36
N PHE A 297 -1.40 12.57 -10.00
CA PHE A 297 -2.74 11.98 -9.93
C PHE A 297 -3.59 12.73 -8.90
N THR A 298 -4.68 13.32 -9.37
CA THR A 298 -5.68 14.02 -8.56
C THR A 298 -6.71 13.04 -8.01
N GLU A 299 -7.62 13.50 -7.16
CA GLU A 299 -8.74 12.66 -6.71
C GLU A 299 -9.68 12.28 -7.88
N GLU A 300 -9.90 13.20 -8.81
CA GLU A 300 -10.67 12.93 -10.04
C GLU A 300 -10.02 11.82 -10.87
N ASP A 301 -8.69 11.84 -11.04
CA ASP A 301 -7.98 10.77 -11.76
C ASP A 301 -8.17 9.40 -11.08
N LYS A 302 -8.24 9.36 -9.75
CA LYS A 302 -8.42 8.13 -8.97
C LYS A 302 -9.83 7.56 -9.13
N GLU A 303 -10.86 8.40 -9.02
CA GLU A 303 -12.25 8.00 -9.24
C GLU A 303 -12.45 7.56 -10.69
N PHE A 304 -11.91 8.34 -11.64
CA PHE A 304 -11.90 8.01 -13.06
C PHE A 304 -11.26 6.64 -13.32
N PHE A 305 -10.13 6.36 -12.67
CA PHE A 305 -9.44 5.07 -12.78
C PHE A 305 -10.32 3.89 -12.36
N VAL A 306 -10.97 3.98 -11.19
CA VAL A 306 -11.86 2.92 -10.69
C VAL A 306 -13.06 2.75 -11.63
N ASN A 307 -13.73 3.84 -11.96
CA ASN A 307 -14.93 3.82 -12.79
C ASN A 307 -14.66 3.31 -14.21
N MET A 308 -13.48 3.62 -14.77
CA MET A 308 -13.08 3.12 -16.09
C MET A 308 -12.88 1.60 -16.08
N ILE A 309 -12.25 1.04 -15.03
CA ILE A 309 -12.09 -0.43 -14.89
C ILE A 309 -13.47 -1.10 -14.81
N LEU A 310 -14.36 -0.57 -13.97
CA LEU A 310 -15.72 -1.11 -13.80
C LEU A 310 -16.51 -1.05 -15.10
N TRP A 311 -16.47 0.09 -15.79
CA TRP A 311 -17.19 0.29 -17.05
C TRP A 311 -16.67 -0.62 -18.17
N GLN A 312 -15.35 -0.75 -18.33
CA GLN A 312 -14.75 -1.65 -19.33
C GLN A 312 -15.13 -3.11 -19.10
N LEU A 313 -15.15 -3.57 -17.84
CA LEU A 313 -15.56 -4.94 -17.51
C LEU A 313 -17.06 -5.20 -17.71
N LYS A 314 -17.90 -4.18 -17.54
CA LYS A 314 -19.33 -4.26 -17.86
C LYS A 314 -19.55 -4.49 -19.35
N LEU A 315 -18.72 -3.89 -20.21
CA LEU A 315 -18.78 -4.08 -21.66
C LEU A 315 -18.19 -5.42 -22.09
N ASP A 316 -17.00 -5.75 -21.58
CA ASP A 316 -16.30 -7.00 -21.89
C ASP A 316 -15.62 -7.56 -20.63
N ASN A 317 -16.16 -8.68 -20.14
CA ASN A 317 -15.66 -9.35 -18.95
C ASN A 317 -14.22 -9.92 -19.15
N GLY A 318 -13.81 -10.10 -20.41
CA GLY A 318 -12.48 -10.59 -20.81
C GLY A 318 -11.44 -9.48 -21.03
N VAL A 319 -11.77 -8.22 -20.76
CA VAL A 319 -10.90 -7.09 -21.10
C VAL A 319 -9.52 -7.20 -20.42
N SER A 320 -8.47 -7.07 -21.23
CA SER A 320 -7.08 -7.14 -20.74
C SER A 320 -6.66 -5.85 -20.04
N LYS A 321 -5.75 -5.95 -19.05
CA LYS A 321 -5.14 -4.79 -18.37
C LYS A 321 -4.61 -3.75 -19.38
N LYS A 322 -3.94 -4.21 -20.44
CA LYS A 322 -3.35 -3.33 -21.47
C LYS A 322 -4.43 -2.52 -22.18
N SER A 323 -5.58 -3.13 -22.49
CA SER A 323 -6.71 -2.44 -23.11
C SER A 323 -7.25 -1.32 -22.20
N ILE A 324 -7.45 -1.63 -20.91
CA ILE A 324 -7.89 -0.64 -19.92
C ILE A 324 -6.90 0.53 -19.81
N LEU A 325 -5.60 0.26 -19.73
CA LEU A 325 -4.56 1.30 -19.65
C LEU A 325 -4.53 2.22 -20.89
N ASN A 326 -4.77 1.66 -22.08
CA ASN A 326 -4.88 2.47 -23.30
C ASN A 326 -6.13 3.36 -23.27
N ALA A 327 -7.28 2.82 -22.84
CA ALA A 327 -8.52 3.59 -22.72
C ALA A 327 -8.40 4.72 -21.67
N LEU A 328 -7.69 4.46 -20.56
CA LEU A 328 -7.36 5.49 -19.57
C LEU A 328 -6.53 6.62 -20.19
N HIS A 329 -5.49 6.27 -20.95
CA HIS A 329 -4.63 7.26 -21.61
C HIS A 329 -5.38 8.06 -22.69
N GLU A 330 -6.23 7.43 -23.48
CA GLU A 330 -7.02 8.09 -24.52
C GLU A 330 -7.94 9.17 -23.95
N LYS A 331 -8.54 8.91 -22.79
CA LYS A 331 -9.46 9.82 -22.10
C LYS A 331 -8.76 10.82 -21.16
N ALA A 332 -7.56 10.50 -20.69
CA ALA A 332 -6.75 11.32 -19.78
C ALA A 332 -5.30 11.41 -20.30
N PRO A 333 -5.07 12.18 -21.39
CA PRO A 333 -3.79 12.21 -22.10
C PRO A 333 -2.66 12.89 -21.32
N HIS A 334 -2.97 13.64 -20.25
CA HIS A 334 -1.97 14.21 -19.33
C HIS A 334 -1.19 13.15 -18.55
N HIS A 335 -1.74 11.93 -18.43
CA HIS A 335 -1.05 10.77 -17.89
C HIS A 335 -0.71 9.78 -19.01
N SER A 336 0.57 9.46 -19.15
CA SER A 336 1.01 8.44 -20.11
C SER A 336 0.56 7.04 -19.68
N VAL A 337 0.48 6.10 -20.64
CA VAL A 337 0.21 4.67 -20.37
C VAL A 337 1.16 4.10 -19.30
N MET A 338 2.44 4.51 -19.32
CA MET A 338 3.44 4.09 -18.33
C MET A 338 3.16 4.66 -16.93
N SER A 339 2.67 5.91 -16.86
CA SER A 339 2.23 6.53 -15.60
C SER A 339 1.05 5.75 -15.02
N TRP A 340 0.05 5.44 -15.84
CA TRP A 340 -1.10 4.63 -15.45
C TRP A 340 -0.72 3.21 -15.02
N GLU A 341 0.24 2.58 -15.71
CA GLU A 341 0.72 1.26 -15.32
C GLU A 341 1.41 1.27 -13.95
N THR A 342 2.18 2.32 -13.66
CA THR A 342 2.81 2.51 -12.36
C THR A 342 1.75 2.73 -11.30
N PHE A 343 0.78 3.62 -11.57
CA PHE A 343 -0.35 3.87 -10.70
C PHE A 343 -1.17 2.60 -10.41
N TRP A 344 -1.43 1.76 -11.42
CA TRP A 344 -2.11 0.48 -11.28
C TRP A 344 -1.46 -0.43 -10.22
N LYS A 345 -0.12 -0.50 -10.20
CA LYS A 345 0.62 -1.32 -9.21
C LYS A 345 0.46 -0.77 -7.79
N HIS A 346 0.43 0.56 -7.64
CA HIS A 346 0.32 1.23 -6.34
C HIS A 346 -1.10 1.29 -5.79
N ALA A 347 -2.08 1.38 -6.68
CA ALA A 347 -3.51 1.45 -6.35
C ALA A 347 -4.19 0.07 -6.26
N ASN A 348 -3.41 -1.02 -6.30
CA ASN A 348 -3.92 -2.39 -6.34
C ASN A 348 -4.95 -2.62 -7.46
N GLY A 349 -4.70 -2.10 -8.67
CA GLY A 349 -5.63 -2.17 -9.80
C GLY A 349 -6.10 -3.60 -10.13
N GLN A 350 -5.27 -4.61 -9.88
CA GLN A 350 -5.67 -6.02 -10.04
C GLN A 350 -6.82 -6.40 -9.09
N LYS A 351 -6.75 -5.98 -7.82
CA LYS A 351 -7.79 -6.26 -6.83
C LYS A 351 -9.10 -5.58 -7.21
N ILE A 352 -9.03 -4.35 -7.75
CA ILE A 352 -10.20 -3.61 -8.24
C ILE A 352 -10.83 -4.36 -9.41
N GLN A 353 -10.01 -4.82 -10.37
CA GLN A 353 -10.47 -5.61 -11.51
C GLN A 353 -11.13 -6.94 -11.09
N ASP A 354 -10.54 -7.64 -10.12
CA ASP A 354 -11.10 -8.90 -9.62
C ASP A 354 -12.41 -8.69 -8.85
N GLN A 355 -12.49 -7.62 -8.05
CA GLN A 355 -13.71 -7.22 -7.34
C GLN A 355 -14.84 -6.88 -8.32
N ALA A 356 -14.52 -6.15 -9.38
CA ALA A 356 -15.45 -5.81 -10.43
C ALA A 356 -16.04 -7.05 -11.12
N ARG A 357 -15.20 -8.06 -11.43
CA ARG A 357 -15.68 -9.34 -11.98
C ARG A 357 -16.65 -10.06 -11.04
N ARG A 358 -16.38 -10.03 -9.73
CA ARG A 358 -17.29 -10.61 -8.73
C ARG A 358 -18.65 -9.91 -8.71
N MET A 359 -18.65 -8.58 -8.79
CA MET A 359 -19.89 -7.79 -8.87
C MET A 359 -20.71 -8.14 -10.12
N LEU A 360 -20.06 -8.33 -11.27
CA LEU A 360 -20.75 -8.73 -12.50
C LEU A 360 -21.36 -10.13 -12.41
N GLY A 361 -20.66 -11.07 -11.76
CA GLY A 361 -21.18 -12.40 -11.46
C GLY A 361 -22.40 -12.37 -10.54
N ALA A 362 -22.36 -11.57 -9.47
CA ALA A 362 -23.46 -11.43 -8.52
C ALA A 362 -24.70 -10.78 -9.16
N ALA A 363 -24.52 -9.75 -10.00
CA ALA A 363 -25.61 -9.09 -10.71
C ALA A 363 -26.34 -10.07 -11.66
N SER A 364 -25.59 -10.96 -12.31
CA SER A 364 -26.14 -11.98 -13.23
C SER A 364 -26.98 -13.04 -12.50
N THR A 365 -26.66 -13.35 -11.24
CA THR A 365 -27.43 -14.32 -10.44
C THR A 365 -28.76 -13.77 -9.92
N SER A 366 -28.82 -12.47 -9.60
CA SER A 366 -30.03 -11.85 -9.03
C SER A 366 -31.22 -11.89 -9.99
N ILE A 367 -30.98 -11.74 -11.30
CA ILE A 367 -32.03 -11.68 -12.33
C ILE A 367 -32.78 -13.02 -12.48
N LYS A 368 -32.14 -14.17 -12.20
CA LYS A 368 -32.75 -15.49 -12.41
C LYS A 368 -33.76 -15.90 -11.34
N VAL A 369 -33.75 -15.27 -10.16
CA VAL A 369 -34.61 -15.70 -9.02
C VAL A 369 -36.00 -15.06 -9.08
N SER A 370 -36.19 -13.95 -9.81
CA SER A 370 -37.44 -13.18 -9.80
C SER A 370 -38.47 -13.57 -10.88
N GLY A 371 -38.24 -14.63 -11.67
CA GLY A 371 -39.04 -14.95 -12.86
C GLY A 371 -39.76 -16.29 -12.84
N GLY A 372 -40.00 -16.89 -11.67
CA GLY A 372 -40.59 -18.23 -11.55
C GLY A 372 -41.68 -18.32 -10.49
N ASP A 373 -42.75 -17.54 -10.64
CA ASP A 373 -44.05 -17.73 -9.97
C ASP A 373 -45.16 -17.83 -11.02
#